data_AF-A0A416JU35-F1
#
_entry.id   AF-A0A416JU35-F1
#
_cell.length_a   1.000
_cell.length_b   1.000
_cell.length_c   1.000
_cell.angle_alpha   90.00
_cell.angle_beta   90.00
_cell.angle_gamma   90.00
#
_symmetry.space_group_name_H-M   'P 1'
#
loop_
_entity.id
_entity.type
_entity.pdbx_description
1 polymer ?
#
loop_
_entity_poly.entity_id
_entity_poly.type
_entity_poly.pdbx_seq_one_letter_code
_entity_poly.pdbx_strand_id
1 'polypeptide(L)'
;MRGRTRCLLTQDENERYALIVHQGDSVVTLFFEDLTLENHYYDYSQIGHFWMKGYEYLRQLEYRIAILRDKLDYLGENSCNANEQELASLAEFPPLNVCCYPAVPEKYRVIRENPWHLTEDASRVFQSIAVEAGDPKLLHRLKDYEQHPTKRRARQIARLLHRNAHAKTVDLLTRKLQKASSAYPSRTFGKAQQTRHLALELLAKKRQKELEKRGIRSELLREEPFTTAQDSIEFKMHLMIWEKGILNRKARIETWEEP
;
A
#
# COMPACT_ATOMS: atom_id res chain seq x y z
N MET A 1 6.56 -33.50 -24.64
CA MET A 1 7.17 -32.37 -23.93
C MET A 1 6.47 -31.10 -24.39
N ARG A 2 5.80 -30.34 -23.52
CA ARG A 2 5.25 -29.03 -23.92
C ARG A 2 6.40 -28.03 -23.93
N GLY A 3 6.77 -27.54 -25.12
CA GLY A 3 7.83 -26.53 -25.27
C GLY A 3 7.50 -25.28 -24.46
N ARG A 4 8.52 -24.66 -23.87
CA ARG A 4 8.36 -23.42 -23.08
C ARG A 4 7.90 -22.30 -24.01
N THR A 5 6.69 -21.79 -23.81
CA THR A 5 6.20 -20.62 -24.55
C THR A 5 6.92 -19.36 -24.05
N ARG A 6 7.40 -18.52 -24.97
CA ARG A 6 7.95 -17.19 -24.68
C ARG A 6 7.20 -16.15 -25.52
N CYS A 7 6.80 -15.05 -24.90
CA CYS A 7 6.15 -13.93 -25.57
C CYS A 7 6.99 -12.68 -25.41
N LEU A 8 7.15 -11.91 -26.48
CA LEU A 8 7.82 -10.61 -26.50
C LEU A 8 6.93 -9.61 -27.23
N LEU A 9 6.64 -8.48 -26.57
CA LEU A 9 6.08 -7.30 -27.24
C LEU A 9 7.25 -6.37 -27.55
N THR A 10 7.44 -6.03 -28.82
CA THR A 10 8.50 -5.14 -29.29
C THR A 10 7.93 -4.11 -30.24
N GLN A 11 8.67 -3.02 -30.43
CA GLN A 11 8.42 -2.04 -31.48
C GLN A 11 9.57 -2.10 -32.48
N ASP A 12 9.28 -2.10 -33.78
CA ASP A 12 10.31 -2.06 -34.83
C ASP A 12 10.76 -0.61 -35.13
N GLU A 13 11.76 -0.47 -36.01
CA GLU A 13 12.31 0.84 -36.42
C GLU A 13 11.31 1.72 -37.18
N ASN A 14 10.17 1.16 -37.62
CA ASN A 14 9.09 1.88 -38.29
C ASN A 14 7.90 2.13 -37.35
N GLU A 15 8.14 2.10 -36.04
CA GLU A 15 7.14 2.28 -34.98
C GLU A 15 6.02 1.22 -34.95
N ARG A 16 6.16 0.11 -35.68
CA ARG A 16 5.15 -0.95 -35.68
C ARG A 16 5.34 -1.87 -34.50
N TYR A 17 4.27 -2.09 -33.75
CA TYR A 17 4.29 -3.02 -32.62
C TYR A 17 4.13 -4.46 -33.10
N ALA A 18 4.90 -5.38 -32.53
CA ALA A 18 4.81 -6.79 -32.81
C ALA A 18 4.79 -7.62 -31.51
N LEU A 19 3.82 -8.53 -31.40
CA LEU A 19 3.82 -9.60 -30.41
C LEU A 19 4.39 -10.87 -31.05
N ILE A 20 5.55 -11.30 -30.59
CA ILE A 20 6.23 -12.50 -31.05
C ILE A 20 6.06 -13.60 -30.00
N VAL A 21 5.47 -14.72 -30.39
CA VAL A 21 5.23 -15.90 -29.56
C VAL A 21 6.04 -17.07 -30.09
N HIS A 22 7.01 -17.55 -29.30
CA HIS A 22 7.80 -18.74 -29.57
C HIS A 22 7.22 -19.94 -28.80
N GLN A 23 7.03 -21.07 -29.47
CA GLN A 23 6.69 -22.35 -28.85
C GLN A 23 7.48 -23.50 -29.50
N GLY A 24 8.60 -23.87 -28.86
CA GLY A 24 9.56 -24.79 -29.49
C GLY A 24 10.16 -24.16 -30.74
N ASP A 25 10.08 -24.86 -31.87
CA ASP A 25 10.57 -24.38 -33.17
C ASP A 25 9.52 -23.54 -33.93
N SER A 26 8.30 -23.43 -33.40
CA SER A 26 7.24 -22.62 -34.00
C SER A 26 7.30 -21.16 -33.52
N VAL A 27 7.09 -20.23 -34.45
CA VAL A 27 7.01 -18.79 -34.18
C VAL A 27 5.74 -18.22 -34.79
N VAL A 28 4.99 -17.46 -33.99
CA VAL A 28 3.85 -16.64 -34.45
C VAL A 28 4.16 -15.19 -34.16
N THR A 29 4.05 -14.34 -35.17
CA THR A 29 4.22 -12.89 -35.03
C THR A 29 2.91 -12.20 -35.39
N LEU A 30 2.36 -11.42 -34.47
CA LEU A 30 1.22 -10.54 -34.70
C LEU A 30 1.72 -9.11 -34.76
N PHE A 31 1.48 -8.42 -35.88
CA PHE A 31 1.74 -7.00 -36.01
C PHE A 31 0.49 -6.21 -35.66
N PHE A 32 0.66 -5.12 -34.94
CA PHE A 32 -0.41 -4.18 -34.62
C PHE A 32 -0.17 -2.89 -35.38
N GLU A 33 -1.24 -2.34 -35.95
CA GLU A 33 -1.22 -1.01 -36.57
C GLU A 33 -1.07 0.08 -35.51
N ASP A 34 -1.73 -0.09 -34.36
CA ASP A 34 -1.67 0.81 -33.21
C ASP A 34 -1.77 0.02 -31.91
N LEU A 35 -1.16 0.54 -30.85
CA LEU A 35 -1.20 -0.03 -29.51
C LEU A 35 -1.36 1.09 -28.48
N THR A 36 -2.52 1.11 -27.82
CA THR A 36 -2.82 2.07 -26.76
C THR A 36 -2.66 1.41 -25.39
N LEU A 37 -1.88 2.06 -24.52
CA LEU A 37 -1.80 1.67 -23.11
C LEU A 37 -3.00 2.26 -22.36
N GLU A 38 -3.86 1.39 -21.84
CA GLU A 38 -4.95 1.78 -20.94
C GLU A 38 -4.61 1.39 -19.50
N ASN A 39 -4.46 2.39 -18.63
CA ASN A 39 -4.20 2.18 -17.21
C ASN A 39 -5.49 2.36 -16.40
N HIS A 40 -5.83 1.34 -15.61
CA HIS A 40 -6.95 1.40 -14.67
C HIS A 40 -6.43 1.49 -13.23
N TYR A 41 -6.67 2.63 -12.59
CA TYR A 41 -6.33 2.86 -11.20
C TYR A 41 -7.55 2.65 -10.30
N TYR A 42 -7.32 2.09 -9.12
CA TYR A 42 -8.39 1.75 -8.19
C TYR A 42 -8.09 2.30 -6.80
N ASP A 43 -9.15 2.52 -6.03
CA ASP A 43 -9.05 2.98 -4.66
C ASP A 43 -8.29 1.97 -3.78
N TYR A 44 -7.07 2.34 -3.40
CA TYR A 44 -6.19 1.56 -2.54
C TYR A 44 -6.34 1.92 -1.05
N SER A 45 -7.21 2.88 -0.71
CA SER A 45 -7.30 3.45 0.64
C SER A 45 -7.69 2.43 1.71
N GLN A 46 -8.53 1.45 1.32
CA GLN A 46 -9.00 0.36 2.15
C GLN A 46 -8.29 -0.96 1.86
N ILE A 47 -7.27 -0.99 1.00
CA ILE A 47 -6.49 -2.20 0.77
C ILE A 47 -5.59 -2.46 1.97
N GLY A 48 -5.58 -3.70 2.48
CA GLY A 48 -4.67 -4.06 3.54
C GLY A 48 -4.48 -5.56 3.74
N HIS A 49 -3.21 -5.97 3.90
CA HIS A 49 -2.81 -7.36 4.12
C HIS A 49 -2.13 -7.51 5.49
N PHE A 50 -2.46 -8.58 6.22
CA PHE A 50 -1.99 -8.80 7.59
C PHE A 50 -0.99 -9.96 7.71
N TRP A 51 -0.03 -10.02 6.78
CA TRP A 51 0.97 -11.11 6.72
C TRP A 51 1.99 -11.07 7.87
N MET A 52 2.24 -9.88 8.42
CA MET A 52 3.21 -9.67 9.50
C MET A 52 2.50 -9.23 10.78
N LYS A 53 2.85 -9.85 11.92
CA LYS A 53 2.22 -9.56 13.21
C LYS A 53 2.81 -8.32 13.91
N GLY A 54 1.96 -7.66 14.69
CA GLY A 54 2.30 -6.52 15.54
C GLY A 54 2.39 -5.22 14.77
N TYR A 55 1.78 -4.17 15.32
CA TYR A 55 1.76 -2.82 14.75
C TYR A 55 1.13 -2.77 13.37
N GLU A 56 0.09 -3.56 13.19
CA GLU A 56 -0.60 -3.81 11.93
C GLU A 56 -0.97 -2.51 11.23
N TYR A 57 -1.45 -1.50 11.97
CA TYR A 57 -1.80 -0.18 11.43
C TYR A 57 -0.60 0.58 10.81
N LEU A 58 0.61 0.47 11.36
CA LEU A 58 1.80 1.09 10.74
C LEU A 58 2.30 0.28 9.55
N ARG A 59 2.17 -1.05 9.61
CA ARG A 59 2.47 -1.91 8.45
C ARG A 59 1.50 -1.66 7.31
N GLN A 60 0.22 -1.37 7.59
CA GLN A 60 -0.72 -0.96 6.54
C GLN A 60 -0.34 0.37 5.89
N LEU A 61 0.23 1.31 6.65
CA LEU A 61 0.77 2.54 6.09
C LEU A 61 1.99 2.26 5.20
N GLU A 62 2.94 1.46 5.69
CA GLU A 62 4.10 1.03 4.90
C GLU A 62 3.68 0.34 3.61
N TYR A 63 2.71 -0.57 3.67
CA TYR A 63 2.17 -1.27 2.51
C TYR A 63 1.56 -0.32 1.48
N ARG A 64 0.69 0.61 1.91
CA ARG A 64 0.05 1.58 1.01
C ARG A 64 1.06 2.55 0.41
N ILE A 65 2.07 2.97 1.18
CA ILE A 65 3.18 3.81 0.69
C ILE A 65 4.04 3.03 -0.32
N ALA A 66 4.31 1.76 -0.08
CA ALA A 66 5.02 0.88 -1.00
C ALA A 66 4.26 0.72 -2.32
N ILE A 67 2.92 0.57 -2.28
CA ILE A 67 2.07 0.57 -3.50
C ILE A 67 2.24 1.86 -4.29
N LEU A 68 2.21 3.02 -3.62
CA LEU A 68 2.37 4.32 -4.30
C LEU A 68 3.75 4.47 -4.95
N ARG A 69 4.80 4.04 -4.24
CA ARG A 69 6.15 4.02 -4.78
C ARG A 69 6.27 3.06 -5.96
N ASP A 70 5.72 1.85 -5.87
CA ASP A 70 5.73 0.89 -6.99
C ASP A 70 4.95 1.45 -8.20
N LYS A 71 3.79 2.08 -7.97
CA LYS A 71 3.01 2.76 -8.99
C LYS A 71 3.85 3.83 -9.70
N LEU A 72 4.56 4.67 -8.94
CA LEU A 72 5.44 5.70 -9.48
C LEU A 72 6.63 5.11 -10.26
N ASP A 73 7.34 4.14 -9.68
CA ASP A 73 8.55 3.54 -10.24
C ASP A 73 8.26 2.77 -11.54
N TYR A 74 7.13 2.07 -11.62
CA TYR A 74 6.80 1.21 -12.77
C TYR A 74 5.90 1.87 -13.81
N LEU A 75 5.01 2.78 -13.42
CA LEU A 75 4.05 3.42 -14.34
C LEU A 75 4.38 4.90 -14.63
N GLY A 76 5.35 5.47 -13.92
CA GLY A 76 5.82 6.84 -14.11
C GLY A 76 4.95 7.91 -13.42
N GLU A 77 5.45 9.15 -13.40
CA GLU A 77 4.84 10.28 -12.69
C GLU A 77 3.41 10.59 -13.11
N ASN A 78 3.10 10.43 -14.41
CA ASN A 78 1.77 10.69 -14.97
C ASN A 78 0.68 9.73 -14.45
N SER A 79 1.08 8.63 -13.80
CA SER A 79 0.14 7.71 -13.14
C SER A 79 -0.35 8.23 -11.78
N CYS A 80 0.41 9.12 -11.14
CA CYS A 80 0.18 9.59 -9.79
C CYS A 80 -0.30 11.05 -9.77
N ASN A 81 -1.31 11.35 -8.95
CA ASN A 81 -1.64 12.73 -8.64
C ASN A 81 -0.61 13.38 -7.70
N ALA A 82 -0.62 14.71 -7.60
CA ALA A 82 0.38 15.45 -6.81
C ALA A 82 0.47 14.98 -5.34
N ASN A 83 -0.66 14.63 -4.71
CA ASN A 83 -0.63 14.12 -3.32
C ASN A 83 -0.03 12.71 -3.25
N GLU A 84 -0.29 11.86 -4.25
CA GLU A 84 0.32 10.53 -4.31
C GLU A 84 1.83 10.61 -4.49
N GLN A 85 2.32 11.50 -5.36
CA GLN A 85 3.77 11.71 -5.56
C GLN A 85 4.43 12.17 -4.25
N GLU A 86 3.83 13.13 -3.55
CA GLU A 86 4.33 13.59 -2.24
C GLU A 86 4.36 12.43 -1.22
N LEU A 87 3.28 11.64 -1.13
CA LEU A 87 3.18 10.53 -0.19
C LEU A 87 4.07 9.33 -0.57
N ALA A 88 4.32 9.10 -1.86
CA ALA A 88 5.21 8.04 -2.36
C ALA A 88 6.65 8.24 -1.89
N SER A 89 7.08 9.50 -1.74
CA SER A 89 8.41 9.82 -1.20
C SER A 89 8.67 9.21 0.18
N LEU A 90 7.60 8.98 0.98
CA LEU A 90 7.72 8.36 2.30
C LEU A 90 8.19 6.90 2.26
N ALA A 91 8.25 6.26 1.09
CA ALA A 91 8.93 4.97 0.95
C ALA A 91 10.43 5.08 1.30
N GLU A 92 11.01 6.27 1.12
CA GLU A 92 12.37 6.65 1.52
C GLU A 92 12.42 7.29 2.91
N PHE A 93 11.42 7.02 3.76
CA PHE A 93 11.41 7.40 5.17
C PHE A 93 11.68 6.17 6.06
N PRO A 94 12.94 5.88 6.45
CA PRO A 94 13.30 4.68 7.20
C PRO A 94 12.48 4.39 8.47
N PRO A 95 12.01 5.40 9.24
CA PRO A 95 11.15 5.14 10.40
C PRO A 95 9.77 4.57 10.08
N LEU A 96 9.27 4.68 8.84
CA LEU A 96 7.97 4.16 8.40
C LEU A 96 8.04 3.22 7.18
N ASN A 97 9.23 2.83 6.72
CA ASN A 97 9.38 1.90 5.61
C ASN A 97 9.72 0.47 6.06
N VAL A 98 10.01 -0.40 5.08
CA VAL A 98 10.39 -1.82 5.25
C VAL A 98 11.48 -2.08 6.29
N CYS A 99 12.35 -1.10 6.59
CA CYS A 99 13.40 -1.23 7.61
C CYS A 99 12.85 -1.35 9.04
N CYS A 100 11.72 -0.70 9.33
CA CYS A 100 11.11 -0.68 10.65
C CYS A 100 9.77 -1.41 10.68
N TYR A 101 9.01 -1.37 9.58
CA TYR A 101 7.67 -1.95 9.48
C TYR A 101 7.48 -2.75 8.21
N PRO A 102 8.25 -3.83 7.98
CA PRO A 102 8.01 -4.66 6.80
C PRO A 102 6.56 -5.19 6.83
N ALA A 103 5.72 -4.78 5.88
CA ALA A 103 4.36 -5.30 5.78
C ALA A 103 4.30 -6.69 5.18
N VAL A 104 5.33 -7.05 4.41
CA VAL A 104 5.40 -8.31 3.67
C VAL A 104 6.58 -9.20 4.08
N PRO A 105 6.43 -10.54 3.97
CA PRO A 105 7.54 -11.49 4.08
C PRO A 105 8.70 -11.14 3.13
N GLU A 106 9.92 -11.53 3.52
CA GLU A 106 11.15 -11.16 2.80
C GLU A 106 11.14 -11.55 1.32
N LYS A 107 10.58 -12.72 0.98
CA LYS A 107 10.44 -13.20 -0.40
C LYS A 107 9.61 -12.31 -1.33
N TYR A 108 8.79 -11.41 -0.79
CA TYR A 108 7.95 -10.50 -1.56
C TYR A 108 8.44 -9.04 -1.51
N ARG A 109 9.58 -8.77 -0.85
CA ARG A 109 10.10 -7.40 -0.74
C ARG A 109 10.80 -7.01 -2.03
N VAL A 110 10.52 -5.79 -2.49
CA VAL A 110 11.32 -5.13 -3.54
C VAL A 110 12.72 -4.85 -2.96
N ILE A 111 13.75 -5.33 -3.65
CA ILE A 111 15.15 -5.11 -3.25
C ILE A 111 15.51 -3.65 -3.52
N ARG A 112 16.10 -2.99 -2.51
CA ARG A 112 16.56 -1.60 -2.59
C ARG A 112 18.04 -1.54 -2.25
N GLU A 113 18.79 -0.70 -2.97
CA GLU A 113 20.23 -0.54 -2.73
C GLU A 113 20.52 -0.05 -1.31
N ASN A 114 19.80 0.97 -0.84
CA ASN A 114 19.96 1.50 0.51
C ASN A 114 18.61 1.88 1.16
N PRO A 115 17.86 0.92 1.73
CA PRO A 115 16.54 1.19 2.33
C PRO A 115 16.61 2.02 3.63
N TRP A 116 17.82 2.30 4.14
CA TRP A 116 18.05 3.16 5.30
C TRP A 116 18.39 4.61 4.92
N HIS A 117 18.51 4.91 3.63
CA HIS A 117 18.69 6.29 3.17
C HIS A 117 17.41 7.09 3.46
N LEU A 118 17.60 8.31 3.98
CA LEU A 118 16.54 9.30 4.15
C LEU A 118 16.70 10.34 3.05
N THR A 119 15.70 10.51 2.20
CA THR A 119 15.68 11.58 1.20
C THR A 119 15.15 12.89 1.82
N GLU A 120 15.51 14.01 1.21
CA GLU A 120 15.04 15.35 1.61
C GLU A 120 13.51 15.45 1.52
N ASP A 121 12.91 14.92 0.45
CA ASP A 121 11.46 14.91 0.29
C ASP A 121 10.77 14.08 1.38
N ALA A 122 11.25 12.86 1.64
CA ALA A 122 10.68 12.02 2.69
C ALA A 122 10.73 12.70 4.07
N SER A 123 11.85 13.37 4.36
CA SER A 123 12.01 14.19 5.58
C SER A 123 11.00 15.34 5.63
N ARG A 124 10.96 16.16 4.57
CA ARG A 124 10.09 17.33 4.45
C ARG A 124 8.62 16.97 4.59
N VAL A 125 8.18 15.93 3.87
CA VAL A 125 6.77 15.48 3.87
C VAL A 125 6.35 15.01 5.25
N PHE A 126 7.14 14.15 5.91
CA PHE A 126 6.75 13.64 7.23
C PHE A 126 6.80 14.73 8.30
N GLN A 127 7.75 15.67 8.22
CA GLN A 127 7.78 16.85 9.09
C GLN A 127 6.57 17.75 8.89
N SER A 128 6.14 17.99 7.65
CA SER A 128 4.92 18.74 7.33
C SER A 128 3.68 18.12 7.96
N ILE A 129 3.55 16.78 7.88
CA ILE A 129 2.46 16.05 8.53
C ILE A 129 2.49 16.22 10.06
N ALA A 130 3.68 16.19 10.69
CA ALA A 130 3.80 16.42 12.13
C ALA A 130 3.44 17.85 12.54
N VAL A 131 3.75 18.86 11.72
CA VAL A 131 3.33 20.26 11.92
C VAL A 131 1.82 20.37 11.83
N GLU A 132 1.20 19.86 10.76
CA GLU A 132 -0.25 19.91 10.55
C GLU A 132 -1.02 19.16 11.66
N ALA A 133 -0.46 18.06 12.18
CA ALA A 133 -1.02 17.32 13.30
C ALA A 133 -0.85 18.01 14.67
N GLY A 134 -0.05 19.08 14.75
CA GLY A 134 0.27 19.78 15.99
C GLY A 134 1.11 18.93 16.95
N ASP A 135 2.11 18.21 16.44
CA ASP A 135 2.96 17.29 17.22
C ASP A 135 4.42 17.81 17.36
N PRO A 136 4.65 18.85 18.18
CA PRO A 136 5.96 19.49 18.30
C PRO A 136 7.03 18.55 18.88
N LYS A 137 6.61 17.56 19.70
CA LYS A 137 7.53 16.59 20.30
C LYS A 137 8.07 15.61 19.25
N LEU A 138 7.21 15.13 18.36
CA LEU A 138 7.66 14.30 17.24
C LEU A 138 8.46 15.13 16.24
N LEU A 139 8.00 16.33 15.91
CA LEU A 139 8.70 17.24 15.00
C LEU A 139 10.13 17.51 15.44
N HIS A 140 10.35 17.78 16.73
CA HIS A 140 11.70 17.96 17.27
C HIS A 140 12.59 16.73 17.05
N ARG A 141 12.05 15.51 17.21
CA ARG A 141 12.78 14.26 16.96
C ARG A 141 13.04 14.03 15.47
N LEU A 142 12.13 14.45 14.60
CA LEU A 142 12.30 14.37 13.14
C LEU A 142 13.44 15.28 12.68
N LYS A 143 13.49 16.54 13.16
CA LYS A 143 14.57 17.48 12.85
C LYS A 143 15.95 17.01 13.32
N ASP A 144 16.04 16.44 14.52
CA ASP A 144 17.28 15.83 15.02
C ASP A 144 17.71 14.61 14.18
N TYR A 145 16.75 13.83 13.66
CA TYR A 145 17.05 12.70 12.78
C TYR A 145 17.50 13.12 11.39
N GLU A 146 16.88 14.14 10.80
CA GLU A 146 17.29 14.73 9.52
C GLU A 146 18.76 15.16 9.52
N GLN A 147 19.23 15.77 10.60
CA GLN A 147 20.63 16.18 10.75
C GLN A 147 21.60 14.99 10.87
N HIS A 148 21.15 13.85 11.41
CA HIS A 148 21.99 12.68 11.65
C HIS A 148 21.21 11.37 11.41
N PRO A 149 20.99 10.96 10.14
CA PRO A 149 20.08 9.87 9.79
C PRO A 149 20.71 8.48 10.04
N THR A 150 20.82 8.09 11.31
CA THR A 150 21.35 6.79 11.70
C THR A 150 20.25 5.74 11.85
N LYS A 151 20.56 4.46 11.58
CA LYS A 151 19.63 3.33 11.80
C LYS A 151 19.06 3.29 13.22
N ARG A 152 19.85 3.67 14.22
CA ARG A 152 19.43 3.72 15.63
C ARG A 152 18.36 4.78 15.86
N ARG A 153 18.56 5.99 15.32
CA ARG A 153 17.60 7.11 15.43
C ARG A 153 16.32 6.83 14.64
N ALA A 154 16.43 6.22 13.46
CA ALA A 154 15.28 5.77 12.69
C ALA A 154 14.36 4.83 13.51
N ARG A 155 14.96 3.82 14.16
CA ARG A 155 14.23 2.90 15.06
C ARG A 155 13.69 3.56 16.32
N GLN A 156 14.28 4.68 16.77
CA GLN A 156 13.72 5.46 17.89
C GLN A 156 12.46 6.18 17.44
N ILE A 157 12.47 6.83 16.26
CA ILE A 157 11.28 7.47 15.69
C ILE A 157 10.20 6.45 15.41
N ALA A 158 10.53 5.31 14.80
CA ALA A 158 9.58 4.22 14.59
C ALA A 158 8.84 3.90 15.89
N ARG A 159 9.57 3.66 16.99
CA ARG A 159 8.96 3.40 18.30
C ARG A 159 8.10 4.55 18.83
N LEU A 160 8.38 5.81 18.47
CA LEU A 160 7.52 6.94 18.81
C LEU A 160 6.20 6.89 18.05
N LEU A 161 6.18 6.48 16.77
CA LEU A 161 4.95 6.33 15.99
C LEU A 161 3.96 5.32 16.59
N HIS A 162 4.41 4.46 17.51
CA HIS A 162 3.52 3.59 18.28
C HIS A 162 2.79 4.27 19.41
N ARG A 163 3.30 5.37 19.95
CA ARG A 163 2.79 5.93 21.19
C ARG A 163 1.46 6.61 20.96
N ASN A 164 0.58 6.52 21.95
CA ASN A 164 -0.69 7.26 21.95
C ASN A 164 -0.48 8.77 21.78
N ALA A 165 0.64 9.29 22.31
CA ALA A 165 1.03 10.69 22.18
C ALA A 165 1.17 11.18 20.73
N HIS A 166 1.47 10.28 19.78
CA HIS A 166 1.74 10.60 18.38
C HIS A 166 0.64 10.05 17.44
N ALA A 167 -0.48 9.60 18.01
CA ALA A 167 -1.57 8.97 17.26
C ALA A 167 -2.18 9.90 16.20
N LYS A 168 -2.32 11.20 16.52
CA LYS A 168 -2.90 12.20 15.62
C LYS A 168 -2.10 12.35 14.32
N THR A 169 -0.77 12.33 14.40
CA THR A 169 0.14 12.39 13.24
C THR A 169 -0.04 11.17 12.34
N VAL A 170 -0.04 9.97 12.93
CA VAL A 170 -0.27 8.72 12.20
C VAL A 170 -1.65 8.69 11.56
N ASP A 171 -2.69 9.09 12.30
CA ASP A 171 -4.05 9.14 11.77
C ASP A 171 -4.22 10.18 10.65
N LEU A 172 -3.47 11.29 10.71
CA LEU A 172 -3.46 12.29 9.64
C LEU A 172 -2.82 11.73 8.37
N LEU A 173 -1.71 11.00 8.47
CA LEU A 173 -1.12 10.32 7.33
C LEU A 173 -2.10 9.31 6.70
N THR A 174 -2.81 8.51 7.50
CA THR A 174 -3.86 7.62 7.00
C THR A 174 -4.94 8.39 6.23
N ARG A 175 -5.42 9.52 6.76
CA ARG A 175 -6.41 10.37 6.07
C ARG A 175 -5.88 10.98 4.77
N LYS A 176 -4.61 11.38 4.72
CA LYS A 176 -3.98 11.90 3.50
C LYS A 176 -3.91 10.83 2.41
N LEU A 177 -3.52 9.60 2.75
CA LEU A 177 -3.56 8.46 1.82
C LEU A 177 -4.98 8.18 1.32
N GLN A 178 -5.98 8.20 2.22
CA GLN A 178 -7.39 8.04 1.83
C GLN A 178 -7.85 9.13 0.86
N LYS A 179 -7.51 10.39 1.12
CA LYS A 179 -7.85 11.53 0.26
C LYS A 179 -7.13 11.45 -1.09
N ALA A 180 -5.87 11.03 -1.13
CA ALA A 180 -5.10 10.88 -2.36
C ALA A 180 -5.70 9.80 -3.29
N SER A 181 -6.29 8.76 -2.69
CA SER A 181 -6.91 7.64 -3.39
C SER A 181 -8.38 7.86 -3.76
N SER A 182 -9.08 8.81 -3.13
CA SER A 182 -10.55 8.91 -3.20
C SER A 182 -11.12 9.25 -4.58
N ALA A 183 -10.27 9.71 -5.51
CA ALA A 183 -10.67 9.96 -6.90
C ALA A 183 -10.81 8.66 -7.71
N TYR A 184 -10.22 7.56 -7.25
CA TYR A 184 -10.26 6.30 -7.96
C TYR A 184 -11.51 5.48 -7.63
N PRO A 185 -12.07 4.75 -8.60
CA PRO A 185 -13.18 3.86 -8.36
C PRO A 185 -12.76 2.64 -7.53
N SER A 186 -13.72 1.98 -6.88
CA SER A 186 -13.49 0.64 -6.36
C SER A 186 -13.41 -0.38 -7.50
N ARG A 187 -12.65 -1.47 -7.28
CA ARG A 187 -12.63 -2.61 -8.21
C ARG A 187 -14.02 -3.26 -8.28
N THR A 188 -14.34 -3.75 -9.46
CA THR A 188 -15.56 -4.53 -9.72
C THR A 188 -15.19 -5.91 -10.20
N PHE A 189 -15.96 -6.90 -9.77
CA PHE A 189 -15.74 -8.31 -10.09
C PHE A 189 -16.95 -8.88 -10.85
N GLY A 190 -16.79 -10.07 -11.41
CA GLY A 190 -17.91 -10.79 -12.03
C GLY A 190 -19.08 -10.96 -11.05
N LYS A 191 -20.31 -10.93 -11.55
CA LYS A 191 -21.54 -10.84 -10.73
C LYS A 191 -21.56 -11.79 -9.53
N ALA A 192 -21.18 -13.06 -9.72
CA ALA A 192 -21.15 -14.07 -8.66
C ALA A 192 -20.14 -13.72 -7.54
N GLN A 193 -18.91 -13.34 -7.89
CA GLN A 193 -17.88 -12.92 -6.92
C GLN A 193 -18.31 -11.65 -6.20
N GLN A 194 -18.82 -10.67 -6.96
CA GLN A 194 -19.28 -9.40 -6.39
C GLN A 194 -20.38 -9.61 -5.33
N THR A 195 -21.33 -10.53 -5.57
CA THR A 195 -22.36 -10.86 -4.57
C THR A 195 -21.76 -11.42 -3.28
N ARG A 196 -20.75 -12.28 -3.36
CA ARG A 196 -20.07 -12.85 -2.18
C ARG A 196 -19.26 -11.80 -1.43
N HIS A 197 -18.50 -10.97 -2.15
CA HIS A 197 -17.73 -9.88 -1.55
C HIS A 197 -18.64 -8.91 -0.77
N LEU A 198 -19.79 -8.54 -1.35
CA LEU A 198 -20.79 -7.69 -0.69
C LEU A 198 -21.37 -8.35 0.57
N ALA A 199 -21.57 -9.67 0.57
CA ALA A 199 -22.05 -10.38 1.76
C ALA A 199 -21.04 -10.30 2.91
N LEU A 200 -19.75 -10.52 2.64
CA LEU A 200 -18.67 -10.37 3.63
C LEU A 200 -18.56 -8.92 4.14
N GLU A 201 -18.65 -7.95 3.23
CA GLU A 201 -18.61 -6.53 3.58
C GLU A 201 -19.77 -6.13 4.50
N LEU A 202 -20.99 -6.65 4.25
CA LEU A 202 -22.15 -6.41 5.10
C LEU A 202 -21.97 -6.97 6.52
N LEU A 203 -21.37 -8.17 6.65
CA LEU A 203 -21.06 -8.76 7.96
C LEU A 203 -20.04 -7.91 8.73
N ALA A 204 -18.95 -7.51 8.06
CA ALA A 204 -17.92 -6.67 8.66
C ALA A 204 -18.46 -5.28 9.04
N LYS A 205 -19.29 -4.65 8.20
CA LYS A 205 -19.97 -3.37 8.49
C LYS A 205 -20.95 -3.48 9.65
N LYS A 206 -21.70 -4.58 9.77
CA LYS A 206 -22.59 -4.82 10.92
C LYS A 206 -21.76 -4.83 12.22
N ARG A 207 -20.66 -5.58 12.21
CA ARG A 207 -19.73 -5.64 13.35
C ARG A 207 -19.09 -4.30 13.67
N GLN A 208 -18.68 -3.54 12.65
CA GLN A 208 -18.14 -2.19 12.81
C GLN A 208 -19.12 -1.27 13.54
N LYS A 209 -20.41 -1.27 13.14
CA LYS A 209 -21.47 -0.49 13.79
C LYS A 209 -21.71 -0.90 15.25
N GLU A 210 -21.62 -2.19 15.56
CA GLU A 210 -21.72 -2.67 16.96
C GLU A 210 -20.58 -2.14 17.84
N LEU A 211 -19.36 -2.09 17.30
CA LEU A 211 -18.19 -1.54 18.00
C LEU A 211 -18.30 -0.03 18.17
N GLU A 212 -18.76 0.68 17.14
CA GLU A 212 -19.01 2.12 17.19
C GLU A 212 -20.01 2.49 18.29
N LYS A 213 -21.13 1.75 18.42
CA LYS A 213 -22.11 1.92 19.52
C LYS A 213 -21.50 1.76 20.91
N ARG A 214 -20.40 1.00 21.02
CA ARG A 214 -19.66 0.79 22.27
C ARG A 214 -18.51 1.79 22.45
N GLY A 215 -18.39 2.78 21.57
CA GLY A 215 -17.30 3.77 21.57
C GLY A 215 -15.94 3.19 21.17
N ILE A 216 -15.92 2.04 20.47
CA ILE A 216 -14.69 1.38 20.03
C ILE A 216 -14.45 1.76 18.57
N ARG A 217 -13.36 2.51 18.33
CA ARG A 217 -12.93 2.86 16.97
C ARG A 217 -12.52 1.59 16.21
N SER A 218 -12.85 1.51 14.93
CA SER A 218 -12.36 0.47 14.02
C SER A 218 -12.24 0.98 12.59
N GLU A 219 -11.39 0.35 11.78
CA GLU A 219 -11.15 0.64 10.37
C GLU A 219 -11.45 -0.62 9.54
N LEU A 220 -12.18 -0.45 8.45
CA LEU A 220 -12.52 -1.52 7.51
C LEU A 220 -11.45 -1.58 6.42
N LEU A 221 -10.93 -2.78 6.17
CA LEU A 221 -9.90 -3.04 5.17
C LEU A 221 -10.31 -4.28 4.36
N ARG A 222 -9.82 -4.38 3.12
CA ARG A 222 -10.09 -5.48 2.20
C ARG A 222 -8.80 -6.01 1.58
N GLU A 223 -8.72 -7.32 1.44
CA GLU A 223 -7.77 -8.03 0.60
C GLU A 223 -8.54 -8.45 -0.67
N GLU A 224 -8.02 -8.13 -1.85
CA GLU A 224 -8.72 -8.32 -3.12
C GLU A 224 -7.85 -9.11 -4.11
N PRO A 225 -8.43 -10.08 -4.86
CA PRO A 225 -7.73 -10.72 -5.97
C PRO A 225 -7.41 -9.73 -7.09
N PHE A 226 -6.48 -10.12 -7.96
CA PHE A 226 -6.35 -9.47 -9.26
C PHE A 226 -7.57 -9.76 -10.14
N THR A 227 -7.97 -8.77 -10.95
CA THR A 227 -9.15 -8.86 -11.82
C THR A 227 -8.88 -9.65 -13.11
N THR A 228 -7.68 -9.52 -13.68
CA THR A 228 -7.34 -10.08 -15.01
C THR A 228 -6.62 -11.42 -14.93
N ALA A 229 -5.80 -11.63 -13.90
CA ALA A 229 -5.14 -12.91 -13.64
C ALA A 229 -5.70 -13.45 -12.33
N GLN A 230 -6.60 -14.43 -12.39
CA GLN A 230 -7.06 -15.12 -11.18
C GLN A 230 -5.84 -15.75 -10.50
N ASP A 231 -5.40 -15.15 -9.39
CA ASP A 231 -4.34 -15.66 -8.56
C ASP A 231 -4.92 -16.45 -7.38
N SER A 232 -4.06 -16.92 -6.50
CA SER A 232 -4.48 -17.65 -5.30
C SER A 232 -4.95 -16.73 -4.17
N ILE A 233 -5.07 -15.41 -4.40
CA ILE A 233 -5.52 -14.46 -3.38
C ILE A 233 -7.03 -14.47 -3.37
N GLU A 234 -7.61 -14.79 -2.22
CA GLU A 234 -9.05 -14.75 -2.02
C GLU A 234 -9.46 -13.40 -1.46
N PHE A 235 -10.70 -12.99 -1.74
CA PHE A 235 -11.25 -11.79 -1.16
C PHE A 235 -11.48 -11.95 0.34
N LYS A 236 -10.97 -11.01 1.13
CA LYS A 236 -11.18 -10.98 2.59
C LYS A 236 -11.58 -9.60 3.04
N MET A 237 -12.45 -9.55 4.04
CA MET A 237 -12.75 -8.34 4.79
C MET A 237 -12.05 -8.41 6.13
N HIS A 238 -11.41 -7.32 6.51
CA HIS A 238 -10.76 -7.16 7.79
C HIS A 238 -11.33 -5.97 8.54
N LEU A 239 -11.47 -6.13 9.86
CA LEU A 239 -11.75 -5.04 10.76
C LEU A 239 -10.57 -4.86 11.70
N MET A 240 -9.87 -3.73 11.55
CA MET A 240 -8.82 -3.33 12.47
C MET A 240 -9.44 -2.55 13.63
N ILE A 241 -9.46 -3.17 14.81
CA ILE A 241 -10.20 -2.70 15.98
C ILE A 241 -9.21 -2.11 16.98
N TRP A 242 -9.39 -0.85 17.35
CA TRP A 242 -8.50 -0.16 18.29
C TRP A 242 -8.76 -0.61 19.72
N GLU A 243 -7.68 -0.86 20.45
CA GLU A 243 -7.72 -1.26 21.86
C GLU A 243 -7.09 -0.19 22.74
N LYS A 244 -7.50 -0.17 24.01
CA LYS A 244 -6.86 0.68 25.02
C LYS A 244 -5.46 0.14 25.32
N GLY A 245 -4.44 0.92 24.98
CA GLY A 245 -3.08 0.72 25.47
C GLY A 245 -2.65 1.88 26.36
N ILE A 246 -1.81 1.60 27.36
CA ILE A 246 -1.35 2.61 28.32
C ILE A 246 -0.36 3.58 27.65
N LEU A 247 0.73 3.05 27.09
CA LEU A 247 1.77 3.84 26.42
C LEU A 247 1.63 3.80 24.89
N ASN A 248 1.47 2.60 24.35
CA ASN A 248 1.43 2.33 22.92
C ASN A 248 0.00 2.08 22.46
N ARG A 249 -0.29 2.48 21.23
CA ARG A 249 -1.50 2.09 20.52
C ARG A 249 -1.49 0.58 20.30
N LYS A 250 -2.66 -0.03 20.41
CA LYS A 250 -2.90 -1.44 20.11
C LYS A 250 -4.08 -1.56 19.18
N ALA A 251 -4.03 -2.56 18.33
CA ALA A 251 -5.15 -2.96 17.50
C ALA A 251 -5.16 -4.48 17.39
N ARG A 252 -6.35 -5.05 17.22
CA ARG A 252 -6.55 -6.45 16.86
C ARG A 252 -7.36 -6.54 15.57
N ILE A 253 -7.21 -7.65 14.85
CA ILE A 253 -7.84 -7.85 13.54
C ILE A 253 -8.91 -8.93 13.66
N GLU A 254 -10.13 -8.62 13.23
CA GLU A 254 -11.17 -9.62 12.92
C GLU A 254 -11.20 -9.79 11.39
N THR A 255 -11.36 -11.01 10.89
CA THR A 255 -11.35 -11.32 9.44
C THR A 255 -12.58 -12.12 9.06
N TRP A 256 -13.15 -11.81 7.90
CA TRP A 256 -14.18 -12.57 7.21
C TRP A 256 -13.66 -12.95 5.84
N GLU A 257 -13.70 -14.23 5.54
CA GLU A 257 -13.25 -14.84 4.28
C GLU A 257 -14.26 -15.90 3.85
N GLU A 258 -14.20 -16.32 2.58
CA GLU A 258 -14.99 -17.46 2.13
C GLU A 258 -14.51 -18.75 2.86
N PRO A 259 -15.41 -19.70 3.18
CA PRO A 259 -15.05 -20.95 3.85
C PRO A 259 -14.22 -21.91 2.98
#